data_AF-A0A9Q8UWJ8-F1
#
_entry.id   AF-A0A9Q8UWJ8-F1
#
_cell.length_a   1.000
_cell.length_b   1.000
_cell.length_c   1.000
_cell.angle_alpha   90.00
_cell.angle_beta   90.00
_cell.angle_gamma   90.00
#
_symmetry.space_group_name_H-M   'P 1'
#
loop_
_entity.id
_entity.type
_entity.pdbx_description
1 polymer ?
#
loop_
_entity_poly.entity_id
_entity_poly.type
_entity_poly.pdbx_seq_one_letter_code
_entity_poly.pdbx_strand_id
1 'polypeptide(L)'
;MKFPSGLLFATVASGAAINRRAVINHDAVAAFSETVPSGTVGNLYLKYKPYLRRESGCVPYPAVDADGNTSGGLNPSGSSTGDCLDSGGQVYARATTHNGAYAIMYSWFWPKDSPSTGLGHRFDWESVVVWLSDESTSATLQGVAASAHGDYDTTTSPNLSGTRPLIRYYNIFPVNHQLGFTSTVGASQPLIAWESLPSAARAALEDTVFGDANVPFKDANFQTNLGKAAL
;
A
#
# COMPACT_ATOMS: atom_id res chain seq x y z
N MET A 1 -69.39 3.77 24.54
CA MET A 1 -68.29 4.03 23.57
C MET A 1 -67.01 4.31 24.35
N LYS A 2 -65.99 3.46 24.25
CA LYS A 2 -64.62 3.72 24.75
C LYS A 2 -63.67 3.40 23.61
N PHE A 3 -62.92 4.41 23.16
CA PHE A 3 -61.90 4.28 22.11
C PHE A 3 -60.60 3.72 22.69
N PRO A 4 -59.82 2.92 21.94
CA PRO A 4 -58.55 2.41 22.42
C PRO A 4 -57.44 3.47 22.25
N SER A 5 -56.60 3.61 23.27
CA SER A 5 -55.39 4.44 23.21
C SER A 5 -54.31 3.72 22.41
N GLY A 6 -53.89 4.30 21.29
CA GLY A 6 -52.71 3.88 20.53
C GLY A 6 -51.43 4.46 21.13
N LEU A 7 -50.44 3.61 21.39
CA LEU A 7 -49.09 4.01 21.81
C LEU A 7 -48.25 4.31 20.56
N LEU A 8 -47.77 5.55 20.41
CA LEU A 8 -46.82 5.95 19.38
C LEU A 8 -45.39 5.67 19.86
N PHE A 9 -44.69 4.76 19.18
CA PHE A 9 -43.24 4.59 19.34
C PHE A 9 -42.51 5.59 18.44
N ALA A 10 -41.81 6.55 19.04
CA ALA A 10 -40.88 7.41 18.33
C ALA A 10 -39.51 6.70 18.24
N THR A 11 -39.13 6.26 17.05
CA THR A 11 -37.77 5.78 16.76
C THR A 11 -36.84 6.98 16.63
N VAL A 12 -35.94 7.16 17.59
CA VAL A 12 -34.85 8.14 17.50
C VAL A 12 -33.75 7.53 16.63
N ALA A 13 -33.57 8.06 15.42
CA ALA A 13 -32.43 7.71 14.59
C ALA A 13 -31.19 8.42 15.14
N SER A 14 -30.32 7.69 15.84
CA SER A 14 -29.01 8.18 16.21
C SER A 14 -28.14 8.25 14.96
N GLY A 15 -28.03 9.44 14.37
CA GLY A 15 -27.04 9.70 13.32
C GLY A 15 -25.64 9.61 13.92
N ALA A 16 -24.81 8.70 13.42
CA ALA A 16 -23.39 8.66 13.76
C ALA A 16 -22.73 9.99 13.34
N ALA A 17 -21.93 10.57 14.22
CA ALA A 17 -21.15 11.76 13.90
C ALA A 17 -20.21 11.45 12.73
N ILE A 18 -20.31 12.22 11.64
CA ILE A 18 -19.34 12.16 10.55
C ILE A 18 -18.08 12.88 11.02
N ASN A 19 -17.11 12.13 11.56
CA ASN A 19 -15.79 12.68 11.82
C ASN A 19 -15.17 13.08 10.47
N ARG A 20 -14.75 14.34 10.35
CA ARG A 20 -13.95 14.75 9.19
C ARG A 20 -12.62 14.01 9.25
N ARG A 21 -12.27 13.38 8.12
CA ARG A 21 -10.95 12.80 7.88
C ARG A 21 -9.89 13.87 8.12
N ALA A 22 -8.91 13.59 8.97
CA ALA A 22 -7.83 14.51 9.26
C ALA A 22 -6.54 14.10 8.52
N VAL A 23 -5.72 15.10 8.18
CA VAL A 23 -4.31 14.88 7.91
C VAL A 23 -3.58 14.97 9.25
N ILE A 24 -2.92 13.89 9.67
CA ILE A 24 -2.27 13.77 10.98
C ILE A 24 -0.77 13.56 10.82
N ASN A 25 0.01 13.65 11.90
CA ASN A 25 1.45 13.39 11.84
C ASN A 25 1.74 11.97 11.31
N HIS A 26 2.85 11.80 10.57
CA HIS A 26 3.15 10.54 9.91
C HIS A 26 3.36 9.37 10.88
N ASP A 27 3.79 9.68 12.10
CA ASP A 27 4.02 8.76 13.22
C ASP A 27 2.78 8.56 14.12
N ALA A 28 1.69 9.28 13.86
CA ALA A 28 0.43 9.16 14.59
C ALA A 28 -0.60 8.27 13.88
N VAL A 29 -0.35 7.89 12.61
CA VAL A 29 -1.26 7.03 11.85
C VAL A 29 -1.23 5.62 12.43
N ALA A 30 -2.37 5.15 12.93
CA ALA A 30 -2.48 3.81 13.47
C ALA A 30 -2.36 2.75 12.35
N ALA A 31 -1.43 1.82 12.52
CA ALA A 31 -1.25 0.70 11.59
C ALA A 31 -2.39 -0.31 11.69
N PHE A 32 -2.69 -0.98 10.58
CA PHE A 32 -3.59 -2.12 10.54
C PHE A 32 -2.84 -3.40 10.95
N SER A 33 -3.53 -4.26 11.70
CA SER A 33 -3.12 -5.65 11.84
C SER A 33 -3.16 -6.35 10.49
N GLU A 34 -2.31 -7.37 10.30
CA GLU A 34 -2.29 -8.16 9.07
C GLU A 34 -3.66 -8.78 8.80
N THR A 35 -4.32 -8.34 7.72
CA THR A 35 -5.70 -8.69 7.41
C THR A 35 -5.87 -8.85 5.90
N VAL A 36 -6.29 -10.04 5.48
CA VAL A 36 -6.58 -10.41 4.08
C VAL A 36 -7.97 -11.04 3.97
N PRO A 37 -8.63 -11.01 2.80
CA PRO A 37 -9.86 -11.76 2.61
C PRO A 37 -9.62 -13.27 2.78
N SER A 38 -10.62 -14.02 3.22
CA SER A 38 -10.55 -15.48 3.25
C SER A 38 -10.49 -16.07 1.84
N GLY A 39 -9.98 -17.30 1.70
CA GLY A 39 -9.99 -18.05 0.44
C GLY A 39 -8.77 -17.78 -0.44
N THR A 40 -8.91 -18.03 -1.75
CA THR A 40 -7.79 -18.03 -2.70
C THR A 40 -7.04 -16.70 -2.73
N VAL A 41 -7.76 -15.57 -2.82
CA VAL A 41 -7.16 -14.23 -2.88
C VAL A 41 -6.21 -13.99 -1.70
N GLY A 42 -6.69 -14.15 -0.46
CA GLY A 42 -5.86 -13.91 0.72
C GLY A 42 -4.73 -14.93 0.87
N ASN A 43 -4.96 -16.19 0.51
CA ASN A 43 -3.90 -17.21 0.49
C ASN A 43 -2.77 -16.80 -0.46
N LEU A 44 -3.10 -16.29 -1.64
CA LEU A 44 -2.11 -15.82 -2.62
C LEU A 44 -1.41 -14.54 -2.15
N TYR A 45 -2.14 -13.61 -1.53
CA TYR A 45 -1.54 -12.41 -0.96
C TYR A 45 -0.48 -12.73 0.10
N LEU A 46 -0.76 -13.70 0.97
CA LEU A 46 0.20 -14.10 2.01
C LEU A 46 1.36 -14.92 1.43
N LYS A 47 1.07 -15.84 0.50
CA LYS A 47 2.08 -16.70 -0.15
C LYS A 47 3.12 -15.88 -0.91
N TYR A 48 2.70 -14.85 -1.63
CA TYR A 48 3.58 -14.05 -2.50
C TYR A 48 3.95 -12.68 -1.92
N LYS A 49 3.60 -12.40 -0.65
CA LYS A 49 3.96 -11.16 0.04
C LYS A 49 5.47 -10.91 -0.05
N PRO A 50 5.96 -9.81 -0.62
CA PRO A 50 7.39 -9.58 -0.77
C PRO A 50 8.12 -9.40 0.57
N TYR A 51 9.43 -9.58 0.55
CA TYR A 51 10.34 -8.99 1.54
C TYR A 51 10.91 -7.69 0.99
N LEU A 52 11.01 -6.68 1.83
CA LEU A 52 11.49 -5.35 1.46
C LEU A 52 12.77 -4.99 2.23
N ARG A 53 13.87 -4.82 1.51
CA ARG A 53 15.16 -4.36 2.01
C ARG A 53 15.30 -2.86 1.80
N ARG A 54 15.24 -2.07 2.87
CA ARG A 54 15.59 -0.65 2.83
C ARG A 54 17.11 -0.49 2.70
N GLU A 55 17.64 -0.08 1.55
CA GLU A 55 19.07 0.19 1.36
C GLU A 55 19.41 1.65 1.70
N SER A 56 18.51 2.59 1.42
CA SER A 56 18.61 4.01 1.76
C SER A 56 17.24 4.58 2.17
N GLY A 57 17.22 5.85 2.59
CA GLY A 57 15.98 6.56 2.91
C GLY A 57 15.23 6.04 4.14
N CYS A 58 13.92 6.26 4.15
CA CYS A 58 13.01 5.96 5.25
C CYS A 58 12.63 4.46 5.33
N VAL A 59 12.09 4.01 6.47
CA VAL A 59 11.31 2.75 6.51
C VAL A 59 9.86 3.01 6.08
N PRO A 60 9.08 2.01 5.65
CA PRO A 60 7.67 2.20 5.34
C PRO A 60 6.84 2.66 6.55
N TYR A 61 5.73 3.35 6.29
CA TYR A 61 4.75 3.80 7.29
C TYR A 61 3.32 3.47 6.85
N PRO A 62 2.35 3.39 7.78
CA PRO A 62 0.94 3.42 7.43
C PRO A 62 0.59 4.81 6.83
N ALA A 63 -0.04 4.79 5.65
CA ALA A 63 -0.47 6.01 4.96
C ALA A 63 -1.84 6.50 5.42
N VAL A 64 -2.67 5.59 5.94
CA VAL A 64 -4.05 5.82 6.34
C VAL A 64 -4.41 4.91 7.53
N ASP A 65 -5.28 5.37 8.42
CA ASP A 65 -5.83 4.57 9.52
C ASP A 65 -7.29 4.13 9.27
N ALA A 66 -7.88 3.39 10.22
CA ALA A 66 -9.23 2.84 10.09
C ALA A 66 -10.33 3.91 10.00
N ASP A 67 -10.12 5.08 10.61
CA ASP A 67 -11.05 6.22 10.57
C ASP A 67 -10.87 7.04 9.28
N GLY A 68 -9.88 6.69 8.46
CA GLY A 68 -9.57 7.36 7.22
C GLY A 68 -8.80 8.66 7.40
N ASN A 69 -8.10 8.84 8.52
CA ASN A 69 -7.08 9.88 8.63
C ASN A 69 -5.86 9.46 7.80
N THR A 70 -5.23 10.42 7.12
CA THR A 70 -4.06 10.15 6.29
C THR A 70 -2.79 10.77 6.87
N SER A 71 -1.66 10.12 6.60
CA SER A 71 -0.34 10.64 6.94
C SER A 71 -0.11 12.01 6.31
N GLY A 72 0.36 12.95 7.12
CA GLY A 72 0.85 14.25 6.69
C GLY A 72 2.25 14.18 6.10
N GLY A 73 2.94 13.04 6.20
CA GLY A 73 4.30 12.84 5.69
C GLY A 73 5.35 13.73 6.37
N LEU A 74 6.53 13.82 5.76
CA LEU A 74 7.65 14.64 6.20
C LEU A 74 8.11 15.58 5.09
N ASN A 75 8.53 16.79 5.46
CA ASN A 75 9.27 17.62 4.52
C ASN A 75 10.62 16.93 4.19
N PRO A 76 11.12 17.00 2.95
CA PRO A 76 12.45 16.52 2.57
C PRO A 76 13.59 17.44 3.08
N SER A 77 13.40 18.01 4.28
CA SER A 77 14.41 18.76 5.02
C SER A 77 15.20 17.84 5.94
N GLY A 78 16.41 18.26 6.29
CA GLY A 78 17.32 17.45 7.12
C GLY A 78 17.85 16.23 6.34
N SER A 79 18.35 15.24 7.07
CA SER A 79 18.90 14.04 6.43
C SER A 79 17.81 13.20 5.76
N SER A 80 18.20 12.39 4.77
CA SER A 80 17.34 11.42 4.08
C SER A 80 16.65 10.42 5.02
N THR A 81 17.19 10.21 6.22
CA THR A 81 16.67 9.29 7.23
C THR A 81 16.07 9.98 8.46
N GLY A 82 16.10 11.32 8.52
CA GLY A 82 15.61 12.08 9.67
C GLY A 82 14.12 11.83 9.89
N ASP A 83 13.77 11.49 11.14
CA ASP A 83 12.42 11.32 11.67
C ASP A 83 11.56 10.23 11.00
N CYS A 84 12.17 9.29 10.27
CA CYS A 84 11.44 8.28 9.51
C CYS A 84 12.02 6.86 9.60
N LEU A 85 12.63 6.50 10.74
CA LEU A 85 13.16 5.16 11.00
C LEU A 85 12.39 4.36 12.05
N ASP A 86 11.49 4.99 12.80
CA ASP A 86 10.74 4.36 13.89
C ASP A 86 9.32 3.98 13.47
N SER A 87 9.20 2.90 12.70
CA SER A 87 7.91 2.34 12.28
C SER A 87 8.05 0.86 11.94
N GLY A 88 7.06 0.07 12.33
CA GLY A 88 6.92 -1.34 11.91
C GLY A 88 6.51 -1.49 10.43
N GLY A 89 6.08 -0.39 9.80
CA GLY A 89 5.62 -0.32 8.43
C GLY A 89 4.24 -0.91 8.20
N GLN A 90 3.76 -0.75 6.97
CA GLN A 90 2.54 -1.35 6.45
C GLN A 90 2.80 -1.70 4.98
N VAL A 91 2.24 -2.80 4.51
CA VAL A 91 2.15 -3.10 3.08
C VAL A 91 0.67 -3.25 2.70
N TYR A 92 0.29 -2.65 1.57
CA TYR A 92 -1.05 -2.69 1.01
C TYR A 92 -1.07 -3.68 -0.16
N ALA A 93 -2.16 -4.41 -0.37
CA ALA A 93 -2.30 -5.25 -1.56
C ALA A 93 -3.65 -5.13 -2.25
N ARG A 94 -3.62 -5.24 -3.58
CA ARG A 94 -4.80 -5.35 -4.44
C ARG A 94 -4.47 -6.24 -5.63
N ALA A 95 -5.43 -7.03 -6.08
CA ALA A 95 -5.25 -7.91 -7.22
C ALA A 95 -6.44 -7.91 -8.18
N THR A 96 -6.15 -8.37 -9.39
CA THR A 96 -7.13 -8.61 -10.44
C THR A 96 -6.49 -9.50 -11.50
N THR A 97 -7.32 -10.15 -12.32
CA THR A 97 -6.85 -10.63 -13.61
C THR A 97 -6.63 -9.44 -14.55
N HIS A 98 -5.49 -9.42 -15.23
CA HIS A 98 -5.13 -8.43 -16.24
C HIS A 98 -4.45 -9.16 -17.41
N ASN A 99 -4.97 -9.01 -18.63
CA ASN A 99 -4.48 -9.68 -19.84
C ASN A 99 -4.26 -11.20 -19.70
N GLY A 100 -5.15 -11.89 -18.98
CA GLY A 100 -5.11 -13.34 -18.82
C GLY A 100 -4.18 -13.88 -17.73
N ALA A 101 -3.39 -13.01 -17.07
CA ALA A 101 -2.61 -13.35 -15.88
C ALA A 101 -3.24 -12.76 -14.62
N TYR A 102 -2.99 -13.37 -13.46
CA TYR A 102 -3.44 -12.84 -12.18
C TYR A 102 -2.35 -11.98 -11.56
N ALA A 103 -2.63 -10.69 -11.38
CA ALA A 103 -1.68 -9.69 -10.92
C ALA A 103 -1.98 -9.32 -9.46
N ILE A 104 -0.97 -9.45 -8.60
CA ILE A 104 -1.05 -8.95 -7.21
C ILE A 104 -0.11 -7.78 -7.06
N MET A 105 -0.64 -6.58 -6.88
CA MET A 105 0.14 -5.40 -6.56
C MET A 105 0.32 -5.31 -5.04
N TYR A 106 1.56 -5.23 -4.57
CA TYR A 106 1.91 -4.86 -3.20
C TYR A 106 2.50 -3.46 -3.22
N SER A 107 2.13 -2.62 -2.27
CA SER A 107 2.56 -1.23 -2.23
C SER A 107 2.90 -0.77 -0.82
N TRP A 108 3.87 0.13 -0.74
CA TRP A 108 4.35 0.73 0.50
C TRP A 108 4.33 2.25 0.36
N PHE A 109 4.14 2.89 1.50
CA PHE A 109 4.19 4.33 1.65
C PHE A 109 5.40 4.73 2.49
N TRP A 110 6.07 5.81 2.12
CA TRP A 110 7.05 6.47 2.95
C TRP A 110 6.65 7.93 3.23
N PRO A 111 7.00 8.48 4.40
CA PRO A 111 6.66 9.86 4.73
C PRO A 111 7.32 10.90 3.81
N LYS A 112 8.48 10.58 3.21
CA LYS A 112 9.22 11.41 2.25
C LYS A 112 10.09 10.55 1.34
N ASP A 113 10.36 11.06 0.16
CA ASP A 113 11.47 10.65 -0.70
C ASP A 113 12.52 11.76 -0.65
N SER A 114 13.73 11.45 -0.21
CA SER A 114 14.81 12.43 -0.12
C SER A 114 16.16 11.79 -0.42
N PRO A 115 16.67 11.88 -1.67
CA PRO A 115 17.96 11.29 -2.05
C PRO A 115 19.16 12.04 -1.44
N SER A 116 18.95 13.29 -1.02
CA SER A 116 19.91 14.11 -0.27
C SER A 116 19.17 15.25 0.45
N THR A 117 19.80 15.86 1.45
CA THR A 117 19.23 16.97 2.22
C THR A 117 18.71 18.09 1.32
N GLY A 118 17.42 18.42 1.43
CA GLY A 118 16.78 19.49 0.67
C GLY A 118 16.38 19.11 -0.76
N LEU A 119 16.63 17.87 -1.20
CA LEU A 119 16.15 17.31 -2.46
C LEU A 119 15.06 16.26 -2.22
N GLY A 120 14.23 16.05 -3.24
CA GLY A 120 13.12 15.10 -3.24
C GLY A 120 11.78 15.74 -2.89
N HIS A 121 10.85 14.96 -2.37
CA HIS A 121 9.48 15.39 -2.09
C HIS A 121 8.92 14.78 -0.80
N ARG A 122 7.88 15.45 -0.28
CA ARG A 122 7.03 14.89 0.76
C ARG A 122 6.25 13.73 0.15
N PHE A 123 6.07 12.67 0.95
CA PHE A 123 5.46 11.41 0.55
C PHE A 123 6.29 10.61 -0.44
N ASP A 124 6.09 9.30 -0.39
CA ASP A 124 6.47 8.39 -1.45
C ASP A 124 5.50 7.21 -1.49
N TRP A 125 5.26 6.69 -2.69
CA TRP A 125 4.44 5.52 -2.94
C TRP A 125 5.11 4.67 -4.00
N GLU A 126 5.53 3.48 -3.60
CA GLU A 126 6.12 2.52 -4.52
C GLU A 126 5.32 1.21 -4.49
N SER A 127 5.45 0.41 -5.54
CA SER A 127 4.75 -0.87 -5.65
C SER A 127 5.51 -1.92 -6.45
N VAL A 128 5.22 -3.18 -6.15
CA VAL A 128 5.61 -4.30 -6.97
C VAL A 128 4.37 -5.04 -7.43
N VAL A 129 4.42 -5.59 -8.65
CA VAL A 129 3.38 -6.47 -9.18
C VAL A 129 3.95 -7.87 -9.30
N VAL A 130 3.31 -8.82 -8.62
CA VAL A 130 3.59 -10.26 -8.77
C VAL A 130 2.60 -10.84 -9.76
N TRP A 131 3.10 -11.40 -10.85
CA TRP A 131 2.30 -12.00 -11.90
C TRP A 131 2.23 -13.51 -11.73
N LEU A 132 1.03 -14.04 -11.61
CA LEU A 132 0.74 -15.47 -11.50
C LEU A 132 -0.01 -15.96 -12.75
N SER A 133 0.09 -17.26 -13.05
CA SER A 133 -0.61 -17.88 -14.17
C SER A 133 -2.13 -17.67 -14.13
N ASP A 134 -2.72 -17.67 -12.93
CA ASP A 134 -4.16 -17.63 -12.70
C ASP A 134 -4.48 -17.35 -11.21
N GLU A 135 -5.75 -17.10 -10.90
CA GLU A 135 -6.24 -16.94 -9.51
C GLU A 135 -6.48 -18.32 -8.87
N SER A 136 -5.40 -19.05 -8.59
CA SER A 136 -5.46 -20.39 -8.01
C SER A 136 -4.34 -20.63 -7.01
N THR A 137 -4.58 -21.43 -5.97
CA THR A 137 -3.52 -21.84 -5.03
C THR A 137 -2.39 -22.66 -5.69
N SER A 138 -2.67 -23.27 -6.84
CA SER A 138 -1.71 -23.97 -7.68
C SER A 138 -1.01 -23.08 -8.72
N ALA A 139 -1.34 -21.79 -8.76
CA ALA A 139 -0.77 -20.87 -9.73
C ALA A 139 0.77 -20.82 -9.63
N THR A 140 1.40 -20.65 -10.79
CA THR A 140 2.85 -20.51 -10.91
C THR A 140 3.22 -19.04 -11.03
N LEU A 141 4.36 -18.67 -10.44
CA LEU A 141 4.93 -17.35 -10.59
C LEU A 141 5.46 -17.18 -12.02
N GLN A 142 4.96 -16.18 -12.73
CA GLN A 142 5.40 -15.83 -14.09
C GLN A 142 6.53 -14.79 -14.07
N GLY A 143 6.49 -13.88 -13.09
CA GLY A 143 7.48 -12.83 -12.94
C GLY A 143 7.06 -11.76 -11.94
N VAL A 144 7.92 -10.78 -11.76
CA VAL A 144 7.71 -9.66 -10.84
C VAL A 144 8.13 -8.37 -11.53
N ALA A 145 7.35 -7.32 -11.30
CA ALA A 145 7.64 -5.96 -11.74
C ALA A 145 7.83 -5.07 -10.50
N ALA A 146 8.83 -4.19 -10.49
CA ALA A 146 9.11 -3.27 -9.40
C ALA A 146 9.12 -1.82 -9.90
N SER A 147 8.40 -0.92 -9.23
CA SER A 147 8.26 0.46 -9.69
C SER A 147 9.58 1.23 -9.63
N ALA A 148 9.80 2.05 -10.65
CA ALA A 148 10.90 3.00 -10.73
C ALA A 148 10.43 4.23 -11.52
N HIS A 149 10.29 5.37 -10.83
CA HIS A 149 10.04 6.68 -11.43
C HIS A 149 8.82 6.75 -12.37
N GLY A 150 7.74 6.04 -12.02
CA GLY A 150 6.49 6.05 -12.76
C GLY A 150 6.35 4.92 -13.80
N ASP A 151 7.39 4.13 -14.00
CA ASP A 151 7.40 2.88 -14.78
C ASP A 151 7.74 1.67 -13.88
N TYR A 152 7.96 0.50 -14.49
CA TYR A 152 8.32 -0.73 -13.78
C TYR A 152 9.48 -1.46 -14.47
N ASP A 153 10.46 -1.88 -13.66
CA ASP A 153 11.46 -2.86 -14.07
C ASP A 153 10.91 -4.27 -13.87
N THR A 154 10.97 -5.11 -14.91
CA THR A 154 10.38 -6.46 -14.89
C THR A 154 11.45 -7.57 -14.89
N THR A 155 11.14 -8.69 -14.24
CA THR A 155 11.94 -9.92 -14.34
C THR A 155 11.06 -11.17 -14.27
N THR A 156 11.36 -12.15 -15.12
CA THR A 156 10.76 -13.50 -15.06
C THR A 156 11.56 -14.46 -14.19
N SER A 157 12.72 -14.03 -13.67
CA SER A 157 13.61 -14.83 -12.80
C SER A 157 13.98 -14.06 -11.53
N PRO A 158 13.01 -13.65 -10.69
CA PRO A 158 13.28 -12.93 -9.46
C PRO A 158 13.98 -13.80 -8.42
N ASN A 159 14.80 -13.19 -7.57
CA ASN A 159 15.28 -13.86 -6.35
C ASN A 159 14.12 -14.00 -5.36
N LEU A 160 14.01 -15.18 -4.74
CA LEU A 160 12.95 -15.51 -3.80
C LEU A 160 13.52 -16.01 -2.47
N SER A 161 12.79 -15.76 -1.38
CA SER A 161 12.90 -16.56 -0.15
C SER A 161 11.61 -17.37 -0.01
N GLY A 162 11.70 -18.69 -0.24
CA GLY A 162 10.51 -19.50 -0.46
C GLY A 162 9.75 -19.03 -1.71
N THR A 163 8.52 -18.59 -1.56
CA THR A 163 7.68 -18.03 -2.63
C THR A 163 7.70 -16.50 -2.69
N ARG A 164 8.41 -15.85 -1.76
CA ARG A 164 8.31 -14.40 -1.52
C ARG A 164 9.42 -13.67 -2.29
N PRO A 165 9.08 -12.73 -3.19
CA PRO A 165 10.07 -11.93 -3.91
C PRO A 165 10.95 -11.08 -2.98
N LEU A 166 12.22 -10.94 -3.33
CA LEU A 166 13.18 -10.10 -2.61
C LEU A 166 13.33 -8.76 -3.31
N ILE A 167 12.79 -7.71 -2.68
CA ILE A 167 12.71 -6.36 -3.21
C ILE A 167 13.59 -5.45 -2.36
N ARG A 168 14.23 -4.47 -2.99
CA ARG A 168 14.94 -3.38 -2.33
C ARG A 168 14.28 -2.04 -2.60
N TYR A 169 14.36 -1.15 -1.63
CA TYR A 169 14.07 0.28 -1.76
C TYR A 169 15.37 1.05 -1.63
N TYR A 170 15.72 1.79 -2.67
CA TYR A 170 17.04 2.41 -2.81
C TYR A 170 16.96 3.64 -3.71
N ASN A 171 18.02 4.43 -3.73
CA ASN A 171 18.20 5.52 -4.68
C ASN A 171 19.64 5.51 -5.21
N ILE A 172 19.84 6.00 -6.43
CA ILE A 172 21.17 6.28 -6.98
C ILE A 172 21.26 7.77 -7.20
N PHE A 173 22.09 8.46 -6.40
CA PHE A 173 22.26 9.91 -6.50
C PHE A 173 22.60 10.34 -7.94
N PRO A 174 21.94 11.39 -8.48
CA PRO A 174 21.04 12.34 -7.81
C PRO A 174 19.56 11.96 -7.84
N VAL A 175 19.22 10.77 -8.31
CA VAL A 175 17.83 10.34 -8.52
C VAL A 175 17.18 9.97 -7.19
N ASN A 176 15.88 10.24 -7.12
CA ASN A 176 14.92 9.86 -6.08
C ASN A 176 14.87 8.34 -5.86
N HIS A 177 14.08 7.90 -4.87
CA HIS A 177 14.00 6.47 -4.58
C HIS A 177 13.20 5.71 -5.63
N GLN A 178 13.44 4.41 -5.68
CA GLN A 178 12.76 3.44 -6.52
C GLN A 178 12.81 2.06 -5.85
N LEU A 179 12.02 1.14 -6.36
CA LEU A 179 12.17 -0.27 -6.07
C LEU A 179 13.11 -0.96 -7.08
N GLY A 180 13.55 -2.14 -6.69
CA GLY A 180 14.30 -3.04 -7.55
C GLY A 180 14.47 -4.40 -6.92
N PHE A 181 15.17 -5.28 -7.62
CA PHE A 181 15.42 -6.65 -7.16
C PHE A 181 16.71 -6.72 -6.33
N THR A 182 16.75 -7.62 -5.35
CA THR A 182 17.93 -7.87 -4.52
C THR A 182 18.09 -9.36 -4.25
N SER A 183 19.25 -9.78 -3.74
CA SER A 183 19.49 -11.13 -3.23
C SER A 183 19.43 -11.21 -1.70
N THR A 184 19.24 -10.07 -1.03
CA THR A 184 19.23 -9.98 0.44
C THR A 184 17.81 -10.01 0.97
N VAL A 185 17.53 -10.87 1.94
CA VAL A 185 16.23 -10.90 2.63
C VAL A 185 16.05 -9.62 3.44
N GLY A 186 14.97 -8.90 3.15
CA GLY A 186 14.56 -7.70 3.86
C GLY A 186 13.57 -7.95 5.00
N ALA A 187 12.93 -6.89 5.47
CA ALA A 187 11.85 -6.97 6.46
C ALA A 187 10.51 -7.32 5.80
N SER A 188 9.59 -7.89 6.58
CA SER A 188 8.20 -8.08 6.20
C SER A 188 7.33 -7.14 7.03
N GLN A 189 6.36 -6.49 6.38
CA GLN A 189 5.40 -5.61 7.05
C GLN A 189 4.06 -6.34 7.22
N PRO A 190 3.21 -5.91 8.17
CA PRO A 190 1.82 -6.32 8.24
C PRO A 190 1.11 -5.94 6.94
N LEU A 191 0.40 -6.90 6.33
CA LEU A 191 -0.34 -6.70 5.09
C LEU A 191 -1.79 -6.31 5.35
N ILE A 192 -2.28 -5.26 4.70
CA ILE A 192 -3.72 -4.95 4.63
C ILE A 192 -4.19 -5.02 3.17
N ALA A 193 -5.12 -5.94 2.90
CA ALA A 193 -5.75 -6.07 1.60
C ALA A 193 -6.71 -4.90 1.33
N TRP A 194 -6.78 -4.42 0.09
CA TRP A 194 -7.70 -3.38 -0.36
C TRP A 194 -9.16 -3.73 0.00
N GLU A 195 -9.53 -4.98 -0.20
CA GLU A 195 -10.85 -5.55 0.10
C GLU A 195 -11.16 -5.55 1.59
N SER A 196 -10.13 -5.61 2.43
CA SER A 196 -10.22 -5.63 3.90
C SER A 196 -10.12 -4.24 4.55
N LEU A 197 -9.81 -3.18 3.79
CA LEU A 197 -9.81 -1.82 4.31
C LEU A 197 -11.22 -1.38 4.73
N PRO A 198 -11.36 -0.69 5.88
CA PRO A 198 -12.58 0.03 6.22
C PRO A 198 -12.96 1.00 5.09
N SER A 199 -14.27 1.21 4.89
CA SER A 199 -14.78 2.12 3.85
C SER A 199 -14.21 3.53 3.99
N ALA A 200 -14.00 3.99 5.22
CA ALA A 200 -13.32 5.24 5.50
C ALA A 200 -11.90 5.21 4.90
N ALA A 201 -11.02 4.33 5.37
CA ALA A 201 -9.65 4.21 4.85
C ALA A 201 -9.58 4.11 3.32
N ARG A 202 -10.44 3.27 2.70
CA ARG A 202 -10.48 3.11 1.25
C ARG A 202 -10.79 4.41 0.51
N ALA A 203 -11.83 5.13 0.93
CA ALA A 203 -12.15 6.41 0.31
C ALA A 203 -11.09 7.50 0.58
N ALA A 204 -10.38 7.46 1.71
CA ALA A 204 -9.24 8.36 1.91
C ALA A 204 -8.10 8.10 0.91
N LEU A 205 -7.80 6.83 0.59
CA LEU A 205 -6.79 6.50 -0.41
C LEU A 205 -7.21 6.88 -1.84
N GLU A 206 -8.52 6.88 -2.12
CA GLU A 206 -9.03 7.37 -3.41
C GLU A 206 -8.87 8.89 -3.54
N ASP A 207 -9.28 9.63 -2.50
CA ASP A 207 -9.49 11.07 -2.55
C ASP A 207 -8.25 11.91 -2.19
N THR A 208 -7.36 11.39 -1.34
CA THR A 208 -6.22 12.19 -0.84
C THR A 208 -5.19 12.45 -1.93
N VAL A 209 -4.72 13.70 -1.99
CA VAL A 209 -3.63 14.15 -2.87
C VAL A 209 -2.31 14.04 -2.11
N PHE A 210 -1.45 13.09 -2.51
CA PHE A 210 -0.14 12.85 -1.90
C PHE A 210 1.00 13.60 -2.61
N GLY A 211 0.75 14.86 -2.98
CA GLY A 211 1.75 15.70 -3.67
C GLY A 211 2.25 15.06 -4.96
N ASP A 212 3.54 14.81 -5.05
CA ASP A 212 4.19 14.16 -6.21
C ASP A 212 4.03 12.63 -6.21
N ALA A 213 3.68 12.04 -5.06
CA ALA A 213 3.43 10.61 -4.93
C ALA A 213 1.97 10.26 -5.25
N ASN A 214 1.75 9.05 -5.77
CA ASN A 214 0.43 8.58 -6.19
C ASN A 214 0.15 7.18 -5.65
N VAL A 215 -1.01 6.98 -5.01
CA VAL A 215 -1.44 5.64 -4.57
C VAL A 215 -1.55 4.73 -5.80
N PRO A 216 -0.75 3.67 -5.94
CA PRO A 216 -0.64 2.97 -7.22
C PRO A 216 -1.77 1.97 -7.45
N PHE A 217 -2.46 1.56 -6.39
CA PHE A 217 -3.53 0.55 -6.39
C PHE A 217 -4.94 1.13 -6.22
N LYS A 218 -5.10 2.46 -6.21
CA LYS A 218 -6.43 3.09 -6.21
C LYS A 218 -7.11 2.95 -7.57
N ASP A 219 -8.43 3.08 -7.62
CA ASP A 219 -9.24 2.79 -8.82
C ASP A 219 -8.74 3.52 -10.08
N ALA A 220 -8.40 4.80 -9.94
CA ALA A 220 -7.92 5.61 -11.06
C ALA A 220 -6.56 5.16 -11.64
N ASN A 221 -5.73 4.49 -10.84
CA ASN A 221 -4.33 4.19 -11.18
C ASN A 221 -4.09 2.69 -11.44
N PHE A 222 -4.88 1.82 -10.82
CA PHE A 222 -4.56 0.40 -10.69
C PHE A 222 -4.37 -0.28 -12.05
N GLN A 223 -5.35 -0.19 -12.95
CA GLN A 223 -5.27 -0.86 -14.26
C GLN A 223 -4.15 -0.28 -15.15
N THR A 224 -3.94 1.04 -15.11
CA THR A 224 -2.86 1.69 -15.86
C THR A 224 -1.49 1.22 -15.39
N ASN A 225 -1.28 1.12 -14.07
CA ASN A 225 -0.03 0.63 -13.50
C ASN A 225 0.18 -0.86 -13.79
N LEU A 226 -0.87 -1.68 -13.78
CA LEU A 226 -0.76 -3.08 -14.23
C LEU A 226 -0.34 -3.19 -15.70
N GLY A 227 -0.84 -2.30 -16.57
CA GLY A 227 -0.42 -2.25 -17.97
C GLY A 227 1.07 -1.90 -18.12
N LYS A 228 1.59 -0.97 -17.32
CA LYS A 228 3.02 -0.62 -17.29
C LYS A 228 3.90 -1.74 -16.71
N ALA A 229 3.34 -2.52 -15.78
CA ALA A 229 4.03 -3.59 -15.08
C ALA A 229 3.99 -4.94 -15.79
N ALA A 230 3.34 -5.04 -16.96
CA ALA A 230 3.18 -6.30 -17.69
C ALA A 230 4.55 -6.91 -18.07
N LEU A 231 4.63 -8.25 -18.03
CA LEU A 231 5.84 -9.03 -18.36
C LEU A 231 6.09 -9.16 -19.86
#